data_AF-K1QJZ9-F1
#
_entry.id   AF-K1QJZ9-F1
#
_cell.length_a   1.000
_cell.length_b   1.000
_cell.length_c   1.000
_cell.angle_alpha   90.00
_cell.angle_beta   90.00
_cell.angle_gamma   90.00
#
_symmetry.space_group_name_H-M   'P 1'
#
loop_
_entity.id
_entity.type
_entity.pdbx_description
1 polymer ?
#
loop_
_entity_poly.entity_id
_entity_poly.type
_entity_poly.pdbx_seq_one_letter_code
_entity_poly.pdbx_strand_id
1 'polypeptide(L)'
;MWDDVDADVVCRQMGFATGTATLLPQDPVFTRMFYDVSCKGNETEIQSCHSYDYDFSLVCSMFEDAGVSCSGMPSGGHSDVTIGSGGRVLAHDVNGTGTVCGDQWDDIDADVLCRQMGFASGTATILPRDYMFNRHIFNVRCLGNETQVQECPVDKTDMFGSCSSIGDAGVSCVQNGTAGLYNFEAPH
;
A
#
# COMPACT_ATOMS: atom_id res chain seq x y z
N MET A 1 -18.02 -7.51 17.25
CA MET A 1 -18.58 -6.26 16.72
C MET A 1 -17.64 -5.79 15.63
N TRP A 2 -18.19 -5.27 14.54
CA TRP A 2 -17.44 -4.64 13.45
C TRP A 2 -18.30 -3.48 12.97
N ASP A 3 -17.86 -2.26 13.17
CA ASP A 3 -18.64 -1.07 12.88
C ASP A 3 -17.85 0.01 12.12
N ASP A 4 -18.53 1.10 11.77
CA ASP A 4 -17.95 2.18 10.98
C ASP A 4 -16.79 2.89 11.71
N VAL A 5 -16.72 2.83 13.04
CA VAL A 5 -15.60 3.39 13.82
C VAL A 5 -14.34 2.55 13.61
N ASP A 6 -14.48 1.23 13.61
CA ASP A 6 -13.40 0.31 13.29
C ASP A 6 -12.95 0.48 11.83
N ALA A 7 -13.92 0.59 10.91
CA ALA A 7 -13.66 0.76 9.49
C ALA A 7 -12.97 2.11 9.18
N ASP A 8 -13.36 3.18 9.87
CA ASP A 8 -12.72 4.49 9.76
C ASP A 8 -11.24 4.43 10.16
N VAL A 9 -10.89 3.71 11.22
CA VAL A 9 -9.49 3.53 11.65
C VAL A 9 -8.68 2.83 10.55
N VAL A 10 -9.20 1.74 9.97
CA VAL A 10 -8.53 1.02 8.86
C VAL A 10 -8.38 1.92 7.63
N CYS A 11 -9.44 2.60 7.22
CA CYS A 11 -9.43 3.43 6.03
C CYS A 11 -8.48 4.63 6.20
N ARG A 12 -8.43 5.23 7.39
CA ARG A 12 -7.50 6.31 7.71
C ARG A 12 -6.05 5.82 7.81
N GLN A 13 -5.82 4.63 8.35
CA GLN A 13 -4.51 3.97 8.31
C GLN A 13 -4.01 3.79 6.86
N MET A 14 -4.93 3.58 5.91
CA MET A 14 -4.64 3.50 4.47
C MET A 14 -4.71 4.85 3.72
N GLY A 15 -4.84 5.97 4.42
CA GLY A 15 -4.81 7.31 3.83
C GLY A 15 -6.14 7.84 3.29
N PHE A 16 -7.26 7.14 3.50
CA PHE A 16 -8.59 7.63 3.16
C PHE A 16 -9.16 8.51 4.27
N ALA A 17 -10.06 9.44 3.93
CA ALA A 17 -10.69 10.29 4.94
C ALA A 17 -11.69 9.53 5.83
N THR A 18 -12.40 8.55 5.26
CA THR A 18 -13.47 7.81 5.95
C THR A 18 -13.61 6.38 5.42
N GLY A 19 -14.25 5.52 6.19
CA GLY A 19 -14.53 4.12 5.94
C GLY A 19 -15.91 3.75 6.42
N THR A 20 -16.48 2.71 5.81
CA THR A 20 -17.74 2.10 6.24
C THR A 20 -17.52 0.62 6.41
N ALA A 21 -18.07 0.06 7.47
CA ALA A 21 -17.99 -1.36 7.77
C ALA A 21 -18.84 -2.14 6.78
N THR A 22 -18.25 -3.19 6.24
CA THR A 22 -18.91 -4.18 5.39
C THR A 22 -18.64 -5.58 5.91
N LEU A 23 -19.48 -6.52 5.52
CA LEU A 23 -19.27 -7.93 5.80
C LEU A 23 -18.99 -8.64 4.48
N LEU A 24 -17.92 -9.42 4.46
CA LEU A 24 -17.44 -10.14 3.29
C LEU A 24 -17.74 -11.62 3.42
N PRO A 25 -17.98 -12.33 2.31
CA PRO A 25 -18.05 -13.78 2.33
C PRO A 25 -16.78 -14.36 2.96
N GLN A 26 -16.94 -15.41 3.74
CA GLN A 26 -15.82 -16.10 4.36
C GLN A 26 -14.80 -16.57 3.31
N ASP A 27 -13.55 -16.14 3.47
CA ASP A 27 -12.43 -16.68 2.69
C ASP A 27 -11.79 -17.86 3.43
N PRO A 28 -11.88 -19.10 2.89
CA PRO A 28 -11.31 -20.28 3.54
C PRO A 28 -9.78 -20.35 3.49
N VAL A 29 -9.12 -19.45 2.74
CA VAL A 29 -7.66 -19.44 2.56
C VAL A 29 -6.94 -18.65 3.65
N PHE A 30 -7.58 -17.62 4.22
CA PHE A 30 -6.93 -16.73 5.19
C PHE A 30 -7.24 -17.09 6.64
N THR A 31 -6.19 -17.11 7.46
CA THR A 31 -6.33 -17.26 8.91
C THR A 31 -6.75 -15.93 9.52
N ARG A 32 -7.86 -15.93 10.27
CA ARG A 32 -8.33 -14.75 11.02
C ARG A 32 -7.36 -14.44 12.16
N MET A 33 -6.82 -13.22 12.17
CA MET A 33 -5.82 -12.78 13.14
C MET A 33 -6.40 -11.94 14.28
N PHE A 34 -7.50 -11.23 14.04
CA PHE A 34 -8.13 -10.33 15.02
C PHE A 34 -9.59 -10.69 15.22
N TYR A 35 -10.03 -10.61 16.47
CA TYR A 35 -11.40 -10.93 16.88
C TYR A 35 -11.96 -9.83 17.78
N ASP A 36 -13.26 -9.57 17.63
CA ASP A 36 -14.02 -8.57 18.39
C ASP A 36 -13.28 -7.22 18.48
N VAL A 37 -12.89 -6.71 17.31
CA VAL A 37 -12.23 -5.42 17.20
C VAL A 37 -13.18 -4.34 17.71
N SER A 38 -12.66 -3.47 18.56
CA SER A 38 -13.38 -2.32 19.09
C SER A 38 -12.42 -1.15 19.22
N CYS A 39 -12.50 -0.26 18.25
CA CYS A 39 -11.78 1.00 18.21
C CYS A 39 -12.56 2.11 18.94
N LYS A 40 -11.83 3.11 19.42
CA LYS A 40 -12.36 4.38 19.93
C LYS A 40 -12.52 5.42 18.82
N GLY A 41 -11.91 5.18 17.66
CA GLY A 41 -11.92 6.03 16.47
C GLY A 41 -10.79 7.05 16.40
N ASN A 42 -9.90 7.06 17.40
CA ASN A 42 -8.74 7.96 17.42
C ASN A 42 -7.41 7.23 17.19
N GLU A 43 -7.43 5.90 17.09
CA GLU A 43 -6.29 5.04 16.83
C GLU A 43 -5.70 5.28 15.44
N THR A 44 -4.37 5.37 15.33
CA THR A 44 -3.67 5.55 14.04
C THR A 44 -3.59 4.26 13.22
N GLU A 45 -3.75 3.12 13.86
CA GLU A 45 -3.65 1.79 13.26
C GLU A 45 -4.62 0.81 13.92
N ILE A 46 -5.11 -0.17 13.16
CA ILE A 46 -6.11 -1.14 13.64
C ILE A 46 -5.57 -2.04 14.76
N GLN A 47 -4.26 -2.29 14.78
CA GLN A 47 -3.57 -3.08 15.80
C GLN A 47 -3.59 -2.40 17.18
N SER A 48 -3.80 -1.09 17.23
CA SER A 48 -3.91 -0.33 18.48
C SER A 48 -5.32 -0.37 19.08
N CYS A 49 -6.31 -0.88 18.34
CA CYS A 49 -7.67 -1.05 18.85
C CYS A 49 -7.75 -2.24 19.81
N HIS A 50 -8.75 -2.22 20.69
CA HIS A 50 -9.01 -3.38 21.53
C HIS A 50 -9.43 -4.54 20.62
N SER A 51 -8.74 -5.66 20.74
CA SER A 51 -9.04 -6.89 20.00
C SER A 51 -8.53 -8.09 20.77
N TYR A 52 -9.03 -9.26 20.41
CA TYR A 52 -8.51 -10.54 20.85
C TYR A 52 -7.72 -11.19 19.71
N ASP A 53 -6.62 -11.85 20.05
CA ASP A 53 -5.70 -12.56 19.15
C ASP A 53 -6.03 -14.07 19.05
N TYR A 54 -7.04 -14.52 19.78
CA TYR A 54 -7.47 -15.92 19.82
C TYR A 54 -9.00 -16.04 19.94
N ASP A 55 -9.63 -16.75 18.99
CA ASP A 55 -11.06 -17.09 19.07
C ASP A 55 -11.27 -18.26 20.04
N PHE A 56 -11.46 -17.94 21.33
CA PHE A 56 -11.78 -18.93 22.35
C PHE A 56 -13.14 -19.63 22.11
N SER A 57 -14.00 -19.05 21.26
CA SER A 57 -15.40 -19.43 21.12
C SER A 57 -15.68 -20.28 19.86
N LEU A 58 -14.75 -20.32 18.89
CA LEU A 58 -14.93 -20.89 17.54
C LEU A 58 -16.09 -20.26 16.73
N VAL A 59 -16.72 -19.20 17.24
CA VAL A 59 -17.94 -18.64 16.66
C VAL A 59 -17.61 -17.83 15.39
N CYS A 60 -16.40 -17.30 15.22
CA CYS A 60 -16.05 -16.55 14.01
C CYS A 60 -15.94 -17.42 12.75
N SER A 61 -15.80 -18.74 12.91
CA SER A 61 -15.89 -19.68 11.80
C SER A 61 -17.29 -19.75 11.16
N MET A 62 -18.32 -19.27 11.87
CA MET A 62 -19.70 -19.20 11.41
C MET A 62 -20.09 -17.83 10.83
N PHE A 63 -19.18 -16.85 10.86
CA PHE A 63 -19.45 -15.48 10.46
C PHE A 63 -18.62 -15.04 9.24
N GLU A 64 -19.21 -14.07 8.54
CA GLU A 64 -18.60 -13.30 7.45
C GLU A 64 -17.34 -12.57 7.94
N ASP A 65 -16.39 -12.36 7.03
CA ASP A 65 -15.16 -11.64 7.34
C ASP A 65 -15.42 -10.14 7.41
N ALA A 66 -14.71 -9.45 8.29
CA ALA A 66 -14.76 -7.99 8.39
C ALA A 66 -14.16 -7.36 7.13
N GLY A 67 -14.91 -6.46 6.49
CA GLY A 67 -14.46 -5.68 5.33
C GLY A 67 -14.66 -4.18 5.53
N VAL A 68 -13.98 -3.39 4.73
CA VAL A 68 -14.15 -1.93 4.69
C VAL A 68 -14.46 -1.45 3.27
N SER A 69 -15.29 -0.41 3.18
CA SER A 69 -15.42 0.41 1.98
C SER A 69 -14.93 1.82 2.30
N CYS A 70 -13.75 2.17 1.79
CA CYS A 70 -13.11 3.46 2.07
C CYS A 70 -13.54 4.56 1.07
N SER A 71 -13.63 5.80 1.57
CA SER A 71 -14.04 6.96 0.77
C SER A 71 -13.30 8.23 1.19
N GLY A 72 -13.30 9.23 0.29
CA GLY A 72 -12.63 10.51 0.56
C GLY A 72 -11.12 10.41 0.56
N MET A 73 -10.55 9.67 -0.38
CA MET A 73 -9.12 9.73 -0.67
C MET A 73 -8.73 11.20 -0.92
N PRO A 74 -7.65 11.74 -0.30
CA PRO A 74 -7.17 13.07 -0.58
C PRO A 74 -7.06 13.29 -2.09
N SER A 75 -7.64 14.39 -2.56
CA SER A 75 -7.88 14.72 -3.96
C SER A 75 -6.79 14.24 -4.93
N GLY A 76 -7.12 13.17 -5.66
CA GLY A 76 -6.32 12.63 -6.75
C GLY A 76 -6.60 11.15 -6.90
N GLY A 77 -7.55 10.76 -7.77
CA GLY A 77 -7.89 9.37 -8.08
C GLY A 77 -6.78 8.60 -8.82
N HIS A 78 -5.53 8.85 -8.45
CA HIS A 78 -4.33 8.18 -8.86
C HIS A 78 -3.79 7.46 -7.63
N SER A 79 -3.43 6.20 -7.80
CA SER A 79 -2.84 5.38 -6.75
C SER A 79 -1.71 6.15 -6.05
N ASP A 80 -1.85 6.41 -4.75
CA ASP A 80 -0.78 7.02 -3.99
C ASP A 80 0.41 6.06 -3.94
N VAL A 81 1.64 6.56 -3.93
CA VAL A 81 2.83 5.72 -4.03
C VAL A 81 3.70 5.96 -2.82
N THR A 82 4.11 4.91 -2.11
CA THR A 82 5.03 4.99 -0.95
C THR A 82 6.23 4.08 -1.13
N ILE A 83 7.26 4.28 -0.29
CA ILE A 83 8.45 3.44 -0.24
C ILE A 83 8.39 2.54 0.99
N GLY A 84 8.15 1.25 0.77
CA GLY A 84 8.13 0.21 1.78
C GLY A 84 9.52 -0.33 2.13
N SER A 85 9.53 -1.44 2.87
CA SER A 85 10.76 -2.09 3.33
C SER A 85 11.67 -2.49 2.17
N GLY A 86 12.97 -2.28 2.35
CA GLY A 86 13.98 -2.57 1.31
C GLY A 86 13.86 -1.71 0.06
N GLY A 87 13.14 -0.59 0.13
CA GLY A 87 12.95 0.32 -1.01
C GLY A 87 11.82 -0.10 -1.96
N ARG A 88 10.97 -1.06 -1.59
CA ARG A 88 9.87 -1.51 -2.46
C ARG A 88 8.87 -0.40 -2.71
N VAL A 89 8.47 -0.22 -3.95
CA VAL A 89 7.46 0.77 -4.31
C VAL A 89 6.07 0.17 -4.13
N LEU A 90 5.28 0.79 -3.25
CA LEU A 90 3.90 0.39 -2.94
C LEU A 90 2.94 1.41 -3.53
N ALA A 91 1.88 0.93 -4.16
CA ALA A 91 0.78 1.70 -4.71
C ALA A 91 -0.47 1.48 -3.88
N HIS A 92 -1.20 2.55 -3.58
CA HIS A 92 -2.38 2.57 -2.74
C HIS A 92 -3.56 3.09 -3.57
N ASP A 93 -4.53 2.23 -3.84
CA ASP A 93 -5.77 2.61 -4.51
C ASP A 93 -7.00 2.19 -3.70
N VAL A 94 -8.20 2.38 -4.26
CA VAL A 94 -9.46 2.00 -3.61
C VAL A 94 -9.57 0.51 -3.26
N ASN A 95 -8.75 -0.34 -3.87
CA ASN A 95 -8.68 -1.79 -3.61
C ASN A 95 -7.59 -2.14 -2.59
N GLY A 96 -6.96 -1.14 -1.95
CA GLY A 96 -5.96 -1.32 -0.91
C GLY A 96 -4.54 -1.06 -1.39
N THR A 97 -3.59 -1.75 -0.76
CA THR A 97 -2.16 -1.60 -1.03
C THR A 97 -1.65 -2.74 -1.90
N GLY A 98 -0.84 -2.39 -2.88
CA GLY A 98 -0.24 -3.31 -3.83
C GLY A 98 1.14 -2.88 -4.28
N THR A 99 1.81 -3.71 -5.06
CA THR A 99 3.13 -3.41 -5.61
C THR A 99 3.04 -2.80 -6.99
N VAL A 100 4.13 -2.12 -7.37
CA VAL A 100 4.34 -1.63 -8.74
C VAL A 100 5.15 -2.66 -9.51
N CYS A 101 4.74 -2.94 -10.74
CA CYS A 101 5.46 -3.79 -11.66
C CYS A 101 6.87 -3.25 -11.93
N GLY A 102 7.89 -4.11 -11.88
CA GLY A 102 9.25 -3.74 -12.27
C GLY A 102 9.47 -3.61 -13.80
N ASP A 103 8.48 -3.97 -14.62
CA ASP A 103 8.56 -3.79 -16.07
C ASP A 103 8.47 -2.31 -16.44
N GLN A 104 9.41 -1.87 -17.29
CA GLN A 104 9.64 -0.47 -17.66
C GLN A 104 9.95 0.51 -16.52
N TRP A 105 10.00 0.06 -15.27
CA TRP A 105 10.42 0.90 -14.13
C TRP A 105 11.89 1.29 -14.26
N ASP A 106 12.16 2.57 -14.46
CA ASP A 106 13.51 3.09 -14.71
C ASP A 106 13.95 4.21 -13.75
N ASP A 107 15.18 4.70 -13.92
CA ASP A 107 15.75 5.74 -13.07
C ASP A 107 14.98 7.07 -13.14
N ILE A 108 14.27 7.34 -14.24
CA ILE A 108 13.45 8.56 -14.37
C ILE A 108 12.21 8.43 -13.49
N ASP A 109 11.55 7.27 -13.50
CA ASP A 109 10.42 6.99 -12.61
C ASP A 109 10.84 7.05 -11.13
N ALA A 110 11.96 6.41 -10.81
CA ALA A 110 12.52 6.39 -9.47
C ALA A 110 12.93 7.78 -8.97
N ASP A 111 13.46 8.63 -9.85
CA ASP A 111 13.82 10.01 -9.52
C ASP A 111 12.59 10.87 -9.24
N VAL A 112 11.52 10.75 -10.03
CA VAL A 112 10.23 11.41 -9.76
C VAL A 112 9.70 10.98 -8.39
N LEU A 113 9.70 9.67 -8.09
CA LEU A 113 9.25 9.15 -6.80
C LEU A 113 10.10 9.69 -5.63
N CYS A 114 11.43 9.66 -5.75
CA CYS A 114 12.30 10.15 -4.68
C CYS A 114 12.12 11.66 -4.45
N ARG A 115 11.96 12.46 -5.51
CA ARG A 115 11.67 13.89 -5.38
C ARG A 115 10.31 14.14 -4.75
N GLN A 116 9.29 13.38 -5.13
CA GLN A 116 7.97 13.40 -4.49
C GLN A 116 8.06 13.12 -2.98
N MET A 117 8.96 12.21 -2.58
CA MET A 117 9.24 11.88 -1.18
C MET A 117 10.17 12.87 -0.45
N GLY A 118 10.59 13.96 -1.12
CA GLY A 118 11.46 14.99 -0.55
C GLY A 118 12.95 14.68 -0.58
N PHE A 119 13.38 13.63 -1.29
CA PHE A 119 14.79 13.35 -1.56
C PHE A 119 15.30 14.16 -2.75
N ALA A 120 16.62 14.21 -2.91
CA ALA A 120 17.24 14.98 -3.99
C ALA A 120 17.14 14.27 -5.34
N SER A 121 17.38 12.96 -5.33
CA SER A 121 17.29 12.10 -6.52
C SER A 121 17.12 10.64 -6.12
N GLY A 122 16.86 9.77 -7.10
CA GLY A 122 16.71 8.33 -6.90
C GLY A 122 17.26 7.50 -8.05
N THR A 123 17.46 6.20 -7.80
CA THR A 123 17.71 5.20 -8.84
C THR A 123 16.77 4.02 -8.68
N ALA A 124 16.34 3.46 -9.81
CA ALA A 124 15.50 2.28 -9.84
C ALA A 124 16.26 1.04 -9.36
N THR A 125 15.54 0.18 -8.67
CA THR A 125 15.99 -1.17 -8.34
C THR A 125 14.85 -2.13 -8.66
N ILE A 126 15.18 -3.41 -8.83
CA ILE A 126 14.19 -4.47 -9.05
C ILE A 126 14.28 -5.43 -7.87
N LEU A 127 13.17 -5.60 -7.18
CA LEU A 127 13.04 -6.51 -6.05
C LEU A 127 12.31 -7.79 -6.47
N PRO A 128 12.57 -8.92 -5.79
CA PRO A 128 11.77 -10.12 -5.99
C PRO A 128 10.28 -9.83 -5.79
N ARG A 129 9.42 -10.45 -6.59
CA ARG A 129 7.97 -10.31 -6.47
C ARG A 129 7.52 -10.64 -5.05
N ASP A 130 6.77 -9.74 -4.43
CA ASP A 130 6.09 -10.01 -3.17
C ASP A 130 4.69 -10.54 -3.46
N TYR A 131 4.44 -11.80 -3.10
CA TYR A 131 3.15 -12.45 -3.31
C TYR A 131 2.12 -12.10 -2.25
N MET A 132 2.51 -11.39 -1.18
CA MET A 132 1.58 -10.89 -0.17
C MET A 132 0.75 -9.70 -0.68
N PHE A 133 1.23 -9.03 -1.73
CA PHE A 133 0.58 -7.86 -2.32
C PHE A 133 0.13 -8.15 -3.75
N ASN A 134 -1.06 -7.67 -4.10
CA ASN A 134 -1.48 -7.60 -5.50
C ASN A 134 -0.68 -6.52 -6.23
N ARG A 135 -0.55 -6.61 -7.56
CA ARG A 135 0.00 -5.49 -8.34
C ARG A 135 -1.11 -4.54 -8.76
N HIS A 136 -0.91 -3.26 -8.51
CA HIS A 136 -1.88 -2.22 -8.85
C HIS A 136 -1.45 -1.34 -10.02
N ILE A 137 -0.14 -1.17 -10.21
CA ILE A 137 0.41 -0.31 -11.28
C ILE A 137 1.37 -1.13 -12.14
N PHE A 138 1.28 -0.94 -13.46
CA PHE A 138 2.14 -1.54 -14.47
C PHE A 138 2.74 -0.44 -15.36
N ASN A 139 3.96 -0.65 -15.87
CA ASN A 139 4.59 0.22 -16.87
C ASN A 139 4.50 1.73 -16.55
N VAL A 140 5.08 2.12 -15.41
CA VAL A 140 5.30 3.54 -15.10
C VAL A 140 6.28 4.09 -16.12
N ARG A 141 5.96 5.24 -16.73
CA ARG A 141 6.73 5.84 -17.83
C ARG A 141 6.78 7.36 -17.69
N CYS A 142 7.34 7.83 -16.58
CA CYS A 142 7.56 9.25 -16.33
C CYS A 142 8.47 9.87 -17.40
N LEU A 143 8.28 11.16 -17.67
CA LEU A 143 9.14 11.98 -18.52
C LEU A 143 10.27 12.64 -17.72
N GLY A 144 10.15 12.67 -16.39
CA GLY A 144 11.11 13.20 -15.43
C GLY A 144 10.82 14.63 -14.98
N ASN A 145 9.84 15.32 -15.58
CA ASN A 145 9.44 16.66 -15.16
C ASN A 145 8.20 16.66 -14.27
N GLU A 146 7.58 15.50 -14.07
CA GLU A 146 6.48 15.30 -13.15
C GLU A 146 6.91 15.65 -11.72
N THR A 147 5.94 16.16 -10.95
CA THR A 147 6.14 16.43 -9.52
C THR A 147 5.81 15.21 -8.67
N GLN A 148 5.00 14.29 -9.22
CA GLN A 148 4.43 13.14 -8.55
C GLN A 148 4.30 11.99 -9.55
N VAL A 149 4.55 10.75 -9.12
CA VAL A 149 4.43 9.54 -9.97
C VAL A 149 3.01 9.38 -10.53
N GLN A 150 2.02 9.91 -9.83
CA GLN A 150 0.61 9.94 -10.22
C GLN A 150 0.36 10.67 -11.54
N GLU A 151 1.23 11.60 -11.92
CA GLU A 151 1.16 12.35 -13.17
C GLU A 151 1.75 11.56 -14.35
N CYS A 152 2.51 10.50 -14.06
CA CYS A 152 3.15 9.70 -15.07
C CYS A 152 2.15 8.78 -15.77
N PRO A 153 2.34 8.53 -17.08
CA PRO A 153 1.63 7.48 -17.78
C PRO A 153 1.87 6.11 -17.12
N VAL A 154 0.78 5.41 -16.80
CA VAL A 154 0.81 4.05 -16.24
C VAL A 154 -0.23 3.16 -16.93
N ASP A 155 0.05 1.86 -16.94
CA ASP A 155 -0.92 0.83 -17.31
C ASP A 155 -1.57 0.24 -16.05
N LYS A 156 -2.87 -0.05 -16.09
CA LYS A 156 -3.61 -0.67 -14.97
C LYS A 156 -3.69 -2.19 -15.04
N THR A 157 -3.17 -2.78 -16.12
CA THR A 157 -3.24 -4.22 -16.38
C THR A 157 -1.97 -4.69 -17.05
N ASP A 158 -1.51 -5.89 -16.70
CA ASP A 158 -0.42 -6.57 -17.40
C ASP A 158 -0.90 -7.18 -18.73
N MET A 159 -1.15 -6.33 -19.73
CA MET A 159 -1.73 -6.78 -21.01
C MET A 159 -0.84 -7.81 -21.74
N PHE A 160 0.49 -7.77 -21.51
CA PHE A 160 1.45 -8.64 -22.16
C PHE A 160 1.97 -9.78 -21.27
N GLY A 161 1.63 -9.79 -19.97
CA GLY A 161 2.02 -10.84 -19.03
C GLY A 161 3.51 -10.83 -18.65
N SER A 162 4.26 -9.79 -19.02
CA SER A 162 5.72 -9.69 -18.86
C SER A 162 6.13 -9.49 -17.41
N CYS A 163 5.25 -8.91 -16.59
CA CYS A 163 5.59 -8.49 -15.25
C CYS A 163 5.86 -9.69 -14.32
N SER A 164 5.27 -10.85 -14.61
CA SER A 164 5.40 -12.08 -13.83
C SER A 164 6.85 -12.52 -13.63
N SER A 165 7.73 -12.25 -14.60
CA SER A 165 9.13 -12.66 -14.60
C SER A 165 10.13 -11.60 -14.13
N ILE A 166 9.73 -10.33 -14.06
CA ILE A 166 10.65 -9.22 -13.75
C ILE A 166 10.77 -8.98 -12.25
N GLY A 167 9.67 -9.11 -11.51
CA GLY A 167 9.61 -8.72 -10.09
C GLY A 167 8.95 -7.37 -9.90
N ASP A 168 9.14 -6.77 -8.74
CA ASP A 168 8.48 -5.53 -8.36
C ASP A 168 9.48 -4.36 -8.38
N ALA A 169 8.96 -3.18 -8.67
CA ALA A 169 9.72 -1.95 -8.64
C ALA A 169 10.22 -1.65 -7.22
N GLY A 170 11.47 -1.23 -7.14
CA GLY A 170 12.11 -0.71 -5.95
C GLY A 170 12.86 0.58 -6.25
N VAL A 171 13.27 1.28 -5.21
CA VAL A 171 13.99 2.55 -5.33
C VAL A 171 15.05 2.71 -4.25
N SER A 172 16.16 3.35 -4.63
CA SER A 172 17.17 3.85 -3.70
C SER A 172 17.25 5.37 -3.81
N CYS A 173 16.72 6.08 -2.82
CA CYS A 173 16.76 7.54 -2.78
C CYS A 173 18.04 8.09 -2.14
N VAL A 174 18.47 9.25 -2.61
CA VAL A 174 19.67 9.95 -2.12
C VAL A 174 19.28 11.31 -1.58
N GLN A 175 19.73 11.67 -0.37
CA GLN A 175 19.61 13.03 0.13
C GLN A 175 20.71 13.92 -0.45
N ASN A 176 20.45 15.24 -0.53
CA ASN A 176 21.46 16.22 -0.88
C ASN A 176 22.60 16.19 0.17
N GLY A 177 23.74 15.60 -0.20
CA GLY A 177 25.01 15.88 0.46
C GLY A 177 25.71 14.77 1.25
N THR A 178 25.27 13.50 1.25
CA THR A 178 26.14 12.37 1.65
C THR A 178 25.65 11.06 1.04
N ALA A 179 26.51 10.44 0.23
CA ALA A 179 26.39 9.02 -0.10
C ALA A 179 26.54 8.22 1.19
N GLY A 180 25.42 7.83 1.78
CA GLY A 180 25.34 7.01 2.97
C GLY A 180 24.15 6.09 2.84
N LEU A 181 24.39 4.79 2.96
CA LEU A 181 23.36 3.76 3.11
C LEU A 181 22.59 4.09 4.40
N TYR A 182 21.45 4.77 4.29
CA TYR A 182 20.55 4.96 5.42
C TYR A 182 19.50 3.87 5.36
N ASN A 183 19.53 3.00 6.36
CA ASN A 183 18.46 2.07 6.64
C ASN A 183 17.15 2.84 6.81
N PHE A 184 16.09 2.32 6.19
CA PHE A 184 14.73 2.80 6.34
C PHE A 184 14.28 2.72 7.80
N GLU A 185 14.40 3.82 8.54
CA GLU A 185 13.61 4.09 9.75
C GLU A 185 12.70 5.28 9.42
N ALA A 186 11.41 5.00 9.33
CA ALA A 186 10.37 6.01 9.16
C ALA A 186 10.27 6.89 10.43
N PRO A 187 9.92 8.19 10.33
CA PRO A 187 9.80 9.05 11.49
C PRO A 187 8.61 8.65 12.37
N HIS A 188 8.83 8.72 13.68
CA HIS A 188 7.85 8.55 14.76
C HIS A 188 6.68 9.54 14.71
#